data_AF-A0A519VW97-F1
#
_entry.id   AF-A0A519VW97-F1
#
_cell.length_a   1.000
_cell.length_b   1.000
_cell.length_c   1.000
_cell.angle_alpha   90.00
_cell.angle_beta   90.00
_cell.angle_gamma   90.00
#
_symmetry.space_group_name_H-M   'P 1'
#
loop_
_entity.id
_entity.type
_entity.pdbx_description
1 polymer ?
#
loop_
_entity_poly.entity_id
_entity_poly.type
_entity_poly.pdbx_seq_one_letter_code
_entity_poly.pdbx_strand_id
1 'polypeptide(L)'
;MDSIITNQIASVSTSFLTDVLQGLQSKPKFLSSKYFYDEKGDRIFQQIMDMDEYYLTDAEMEIMEQQSSELARFIAVDDQPFDLIELGAGDATKSIHLLNALLKQQLNFTYFPIDISTHVINDLEENLPKKLPQLKMEGLNGDYFKMLKKAKEISSRRKVVLFMGANIGNMNLSDAEQFCCDLRSELSPNDLLIIGFDLKKNPKQILAAYN
;
A
#
# COMPACT_ATOMS: atom_id res chain seq x y z
N MET A 1 21.10 40.73 -15.81
CA MET A 1 20.27 39.83 -16.65
C MET A 1 19.56 38.83 -15.74
N ASP A 2 19.03 39.32 -14.61
CA ASP A 2 18.79 38.49 -13.41
C ASP A 2 17.35 38.57 -12.89
N SER A 3 16.39 38.91 -13.75
CA SER A 3 14.99 39.12 -13.32
C SER A 3 13.95 38.31 -14.09
N ILE A 4 14.37 37.40 -14.98
CA ILE A 4 13.42 36.60 -15.78
C ILE A 4 13.24 35.18 -15.21
N ILE A 5 14.21 34.65 -14.47
CA ILE A 5 14.12 33.29 -13.90
C ILE A 5 13.26 33.24 -12.62
N THR A 6 13.13 34.35 -11.89
CA THR A 6 12.51 34.36 -10.55
C THR A 6 10.98 34.37 -10.57
N ASN A 7 10.33 34.67 -11.71
CA ASN A 7 8.90 34.97 -11.76
C ASN A 7 8.01 33.89 -12.40
N GLN A 8 8.51 32.67 -12.63
CA GLN A 8 7.71 31.56 -13.16
C GLN A 8 7.59 30.33 -12.25
N ILE A 9 8.21 30.34 -11.06
CA ILE A 9 8.10 29.25 -10.07
C ILE A 9 7.00 29.55 -9.03
N ALA A 10 6.43 30.77 -9.06
CA ALA A 10 5.37 31.20 -8.17
C ALA A 10 3.97 30.81 -8.69
N SER A 11 3.68 29.51 -8.80
CA SER A 11 2.33 28.95 -8.60
C SER A 11 2.37 27.42 -8.76
N VAL A 12 1.97 26.72 -7.70
CA VAL A 12 2.05 25.27 -7.48
C VAL A 12 3.46 24.77 -7.12
N SER A 13 3.88 25.00 -5.88
CA SER A 13 4.88 24.13 -5.25
C SER A 13 4.24 22.74 -5.12
N THR A 14 4.56 21.83 -6.03
CA THR A 14 4.15 20.43 -5.88
C THR A 14 4.85 19.84 -4.65
N SER A 15 4.20 18.88 -3.96
CA SER A 15 4.86 18.14 -2.87
C SER A 15 6.21 17.56 -3.32
N PHE A 16 6.31 17.15 -4.60
CA PHE A 16 7.56 16.72 -5.23
C PHE A 16 8.68 17.77 -5.15
N LEU A 17 8.42 19.02 -5.57
CA LEU A 17 9.44 20.07 -5.55
C LEU A 17 9.93 20.34 -4.12
N THR A 18 9.00 20.43 -3.16
CA THR A 18 9.33 20.66 -1.75
C THR A 18 10.22 19.54 -1.20
N ASP A 19 9.82 18.28 -1.40
CA ASP A 19 10.53 17.11 -0.88
C ASP A 19 11.93 16.98 -1.50
N VAL A 20 12.07 17.21 -2.80
CA VAL A 20 13.35 17.15 -3.51
C VAL A 20 14.30 18.26 -3.04
N LEU A 21 13.82 19.50 -2.91
CA LEU A 21 14.64 20.60 -2.42
C LEU A 21 15.13 20.35 -0.99
N GLN A 22 14.24 19.91 -0.10
CA GLN A 22 14.58 19.56 1.28
C GLN A 22 15.64 18.44 1.31
N GLY A 23 15.42 17.37 0.56
CA GLY A 23 16.30 16.21 0.51
C GLY A 23 17.70 16.53 -0.04
N LEU A 24 17.78 17.33 -1.11
CA LEU A 24 19.05 17.71 -1.74
C LEU A 24 19.83 18.79 -0.96
N GLN A 25 19.16 19.59 -0.14
CA GLN A 25 19.79 20.57 0.77
C GLN A 25 20.30 19.94 2.09
N SER A 26 19.81 18.73 2.43
CA SER A 26 20.17 18.04 3.68
C SER A 26 21.59 17.45 3.67
N LYS A 27 22.11 17.18 4.88
CA LYS A 27 23.40 16.50 5.09
C LYS A 27 23.21 15.36 6.12
N PRO A 28 23.22 14.08 5.70
CA PRO A 28 23.37 13.60 4.32
C PRO A 28 22.18 13.96 3.42
N LYS A 29 22.39 13.92 2.10
CA LYS A 29 21.30 14.08 1.13
C LYS A 29 20.40 12.85 1.14
N PHE A 30 19.12 13.03 0.86
CA PHE A 30 18.17 11.93 0.74
C PHE A 30 17.09 12.27 -0.29
N LEU A 31 16.34 11.25 -0.73
CA LEU A 31 15.07 11.37 -1.46
C LEU A 31 14.11 10.32 -0.90
N SER A 32 12.82 10.61 -0.92
CA SER A 32 11.79 9.64 -0.51
C SER A 32 11.69 8.51 -1.54
N SER A 33 11.63 7.26 -1.07
CA SER A 33 11.46 6.08 -1.92
C SER A 33 10.12 6.06 -2.66
N LYS A 34 9.11 6.84 -2.23
CA LYS A 34 7.83 6.97 -2.94
C LYS A 34 7.99 7.45 -4.38
N TYR A 35 9.10 8.12 -4.70
CA TYR A 35 9.41 8.60 -6.04
C TYR A 35 10.06 7.55 -6.95
N PHE A 36 10.27 6.32 -6.46
CA PHE A 36 10.62 5.20 -7.33
C PHE A 36 9.41 4.73 -8.15
N TYR A 37 8.18 4.88 -7.66
CA TYR A 37 6.99 4.22 -8.21
C TYR A 37 6.27 5.03 -9.30
N ASP A 38 6.97 5.34 -10.38
CA ASP A 38 6.34 5.69 -11.66
C ASP A 38 6.09 4.42 -12.50
N GLU A 39 5.48 4.54 -13.68
CA GLU A 39 5.20 3.38 -14.56
C GLU A 39 6.44 2.50 -14.81
N LYS A 40 7.64 3.09 -14.90
CA LYS A 40 8.87 2.34 -15.14
C LYS A 40 9.38 1.70 -13.85
N GLY A 41 9.38 2.43 -12.76
CA GLY A 41 9.82 1.90 -11.48
C GLY A 41 8.90 0.82 -10.92
N ASP A 42 7.59 0.89 -11.18
CA ASP A 42 6.65 -0.20 -10.89
C ASP A 42 7.07 -1.48 -11.62
N ARG A 43 7.40 -1.38 -12.91
CA ARG A 43 7.90 -2.55 -13.69
C ARG A 43 9.23 -3.08 -13.19
N ILE A 44 10.15 -2.21 -12.76
CA ILE A 44 11.42 -2.63 -12.16
C ILE A 44 11.16 -3.35 -10.83
N PHE A 45 10.24 -2.83 -10.01
CA PHE A 45 9.91 -3.45 -8.74
C PHE A 45 9.30 -4.84 -8.93
N GLN A 46 8.45 -5.02 -9.94
CA GLN A 46 7.97 -6.35 -10.33
C GLN A 46 9.11 -7.31 -10.68
N GLN A 47 10.11 -6.85 -11.44
CA GLN A 47 11.29 -7.67 -11.74
C GLN A 47 12.11 -7.99 -10.49
N ILE A 48 12.22 -7.06 -9.53
CA ILE A 48 12.88 -7.30 -8.24
C ILE A 48 12.14 -8.38 -7.46
N MET A 49 10.80 -8.34 -7.45
CA MET A 49 9.99 -9.34 -6.76
C MET A 49 10.12 -10.75 -7.33
N ASP A 50 10.50 -10.88 -8.61
CA ASP A 50 10.76 -12.17 -9.29
C ASP A 50 12.18 -12.73 -9.06
N MET A 51 13.05 -12.01 -8.35
CA MET A 51 14.43 -12.46 -8.10
C MET A 51 14.49 -13.51 -6.98
N ASP A 52 15.27 -14.58 -7.19
CA ASP A 52 15.49 -15.64 -6.19
C ASP A 52 16.04 -15.09 -4.86
N GLU A 53 16.86 -14.02 -4.91
CA GLU A 53 17.41 -13.38 -3.72
C GLU A 53 16.38 -12.53 -2.95
N TYR A 54 15.32 -12.05 -3.61
CA TYR A 54 14.29 -11.19 -3.02
C TYR A 54 13.19 -12.01 -2.33
N TYR A 55 13.57 -12.71 -1.25
CA TYR A 55 12.70 -13.63 -0.52
C TYR A 55 11.40 -13.01 0.04
N LEU A 56 11.32 -11.68 0.16
CA LEU A 56 10.27 -11.01 0.92
C LEU A 56 8.89 -11.24 0.29
N THR A 57 8.81 -11.21 -1.04
CA THR A 57 7.57 -11.43 -1.77
C THR A 57 7.05 -12.84 -1.54
N ASP A 58 7.90 -13.86 -1.71
CA ASP A 58 7.54 -15.26 -1.51
C ASP A 58 7.13 -15.55 -0.07
N ALA A 59 7.86 -15.00 0.91
CA ALA A 59 7.56 -15.19 2.32
C ALA A 59 6.17 -14.64 2.71
N GLU A 60 5.80 -13.45 2.21
CA GLU A 60 4.47 -12.90 2.46
C GLU A 60 3.39 -13.60 1.63
N MET A 61 3.71 -14.03 0.40
CA MET A 61 2.80 -14.80 -0.44
C MET A 61 2.42 -16.13 0.22
N GLU A 62 3.39 -16.86 0.78
CA GLU A 62 3.14 -18.10 1.52
C GLU A 62 2.12 -17.89 2.65
N ILE A 63 2.27 -16.80 3.41
CA ILE A 63 1.32 -16.45 4.48
C ILE A 63 -0.07 -16.19 3.88
N MET A 64 -0.16 -15.42 2.81
CA MET A 64 -1.45 -15.11 2.18
C MET A 64 -2.11 -16.36 1.60
N GLU A 65 -1.36 -17.27 0.98
CA GLU A 65 -1.88 -18.54 0.48
C GLU A 65 -2.41 -19.44 1.59
N GLN A 66 -1.64 -19.61 2.66
CA GLN A 66 -1.94 -20.57 3.72
C GLN A 66 -2.92 -20.04 4.76
N GLN A 67 -2.86 -18.74 5.07
CA GLN A 67 -3.56 -18.16 6.22
C GLN A 67 -4.79 -17.33 5.85
N SER A 68 -5.04 -17.04 4.57
CA SER A 68 -6.19 -16.22 4.14
C SER A 68 -7.55 -16.74 4.63
N SER A 69 -7.74 -18.06 4.70
CA SER A 69 -8.98 -18.64 5.24
C SER A 69 -9.16 -18.39 6.74
N GLU A 70 -8.06 -18.34 7.50
CA GLU A 70 -8.09 -17.99 8.91
C GLU A 70 -8.26 -16.50 9.14
N LEU A 71 -7.54 -15.67 8.38
CA LEU A 71 -7.74 -14.22 8.38
C LEU A 71 -9.19 -13.84 8.08
N ALA A 72 -9.81 -14.47 7.08
CA ALA A 72 -11.22 -14.28 6.74
C ALA A 72 -12.15 -14.59 7.94
N ARG A 73 -11.90 -15.69 8.67
CA ARG A 73 -12.66 -16.05 9.87
C ARG A 73 -12.48 -15.02 11.00
N PHE A 74 -11.26 -14.52 11.20
CA PHE A 74 -10.97 -13.48 12.18
C PHE A 74 -11.65 -12.15 11.84
N ILE A 75 -11.69 -11.79 10.56
CA ILE A 75 -12.40 -10.60 10.10
C ILE A 75 -13.92 -10.76 10.32
N ALA A 76 -14.46 -11.97 10.14
CA ALA A 76 -15.90 -12.23 10.19
C ALA A 76 -16.51 -12.41 11.59
N VAL A 77 -15.79 -12.16 12.69
CA VAL A 77 -16.21 -12.53 14.07
C VAL A 77 -17.61 -12.03 14.49
N ASP A 78 -18.12 -10.95 13.88
CA ASP A 78 -19.44 -10.36 14.17
C ASP A 78 -20.43 -10.40 12.99
N ASP A 79 -20.07 -11.08 11.90
CA ASP A 79 -20.80 -11.15 10.61
C ASP A 79 -21.22 -9.77 10.06
N GLN A 80 -20.58 -8.68 10.51
CA GLN A 80 -20.93 -7.33 10.07
C GLN A 80 -20.30 -7.01 8.71
N PRO A 81 -21.01 -6.27 7.83
CA PRO A 81 -20.43 -5.77 6.60
C PRO A 81 -19.24 -4.86 6.88
N PHE A 82 -18.19 -4.98 6.08
CA PHE A 82 -16.96 -4.20 6.23
C PHE A 82 -16.43 -3.72 4.88
N ASP A 83 -15.52 -2.75 4.92
CA ASP A 83 -14.75 -2.32 3.76
C ASP A 83 -13.32 -2.81 3.94
N LEU A 84 -12.82 -3.58 2.96
CA LEU A 84 -11.43 -4.03 2.92
C LEU A 84 -10.61 -2.99 2.16
N ILE A 85 -9.71 -2.31 2.85
CA ILE A 85 -8.90 -1.22 2.28
C ILE A 85 -7.46 -1.70 2.21
N GLU A 86 -6.81 -1.63 1.04
CA GLU A 86 -5.41 -2.01 0.90
C GLU A 86 -4.56 -0.78 0.58
N LEU A 87 -3.60 -0.47 1.46
CA LEU A 87 -2.68 0.65 1.30
C LEU A 87 -1.45 0.19 0.50
N GLY A 88 -1.31 0.68 -0.74
CA GLY A 88 -0.26 0.23 -1.66
C GLY A 88 -0.59 -1.14 -2.23
N ALA A 89 -1.73 -1.22 -2.93
CA ALA A 89 -2.27 -2.50 -3.41
C ALA A 89 -1.38 -3.20 -4.46
N GLY A 90 -0.56 -2.44 -5.19
CA GLY A 90 0.22 -3.02 -6.29
C GLY A 90 -0.67 -3.82 -7.25
N ASP A 91 -0.19 -4.94 -7.75
CA ASP A 91 -0.93 -5.81 -8.67
C ASP A 91 -1.98 -6.73 -8.02
N ALA A 92 -2.20 -6.60 -6.70
CA ALA A 92 -3.08 -7.43 -5.89
C ALA A 92 -2.81 -8.95 -5.95
N THR A 93 -1.61 -9.38 -6.37
CA THR A 93 -1.22 -10.80 -6.43
C THR A 93 -1.33 -11.48 -5.08
N LYS A 94 -0.93 -10.79 -3.99
CA LYS A 94 -1.04 -11.28 -2.62
C LYS A 94 -2.47 -11.21 -2.08
N SER A 95 -3.14 -10.07 -2.25
CA SER A 95 -4.48 -9.87 -1.68
C SER A 95 -5.56 -10.71 -2.35
N ILE A 96 -5.35 -11.19 -3.58
CA ILE A 96 -6.30 -12.10 -4.26
C ILE A 96 -6.61 -13.35 -3.44
N HIS A 97 -5.68 -13.83 -2.61
CA HIS A 97 -5.90 -15.00 -1.75
C HIS A 97 -6.91 -14.70 -0.64
N LEU A 98 -6.80 -13.52 -0.01
CA LEU A 98 -7.74 -13.07 1.01
C LEU A 98 -9.09 -12.74 0.38
N LEU A 99 -9.11 -12.01 -0.73
CA LEU A 99 -10.34 -11.69 -1.46
C LEU A 99 -11.12 -12.96 -1.83
N ASN A 100 -10.43 -13.99 -2.34
CA ASN A 100 -11.03 -15.29 -2.61
C ASN A 100 -11.60 -15.96 -1.36
N ALA A 101 -10.87 -15.94 -0.25
CA ALA A 101 -11.33 -16.53 1.00
C ALA A 101 -12.59 -15.83 1.53
N LEU A 102 -12.64 -14.50 1.49
CA LEU A 102 -13.80 -13.71 1.89
C LEU A 102 -15.03 -13.98 0.99
N LEU A 103 -14.83 -14.07 -0.32
CA LEU A 103 -15.90 -14.40 -1.29
C LEU A 103 -16.44 -15.82 -1.09
N LYS A 104 -15.56 -16.81 -0.88
CA LYS A 104 -15.97 -18.21 -0.60
C LYS A 104 -16.81 -18.33 0.66
N GLN A 105 -16.52 -17.52 1.68
CA GLN A 105 -17.30 -17.43 2.92
C GLN A 105 -18.56 -16.55 2.78
N GLN A 106 -18.82 -16.00 1.59
CA GLN A 106 -19.99 -15.16 1.29
C GLN A 106 -20.10 -13.92 2.19
N LEU A 107 -18.95 -13.39 2.63
CA LEU A 107 -18.91 -12.20 3.47
C LEU A 107 -19.32 -10.96 2.68
N ASN A 108 -20.01 -10.04 3.33
CA ASN A 108 -20.46 -8.79 2.70
C ASN A 108 -19.38 -7.71 2.83
N PHE A 109 -18.55 -7.57 1.80
CA PHE A 109 -17.50 -6.56 1.78
C PHE A 109 -17.40 -5.81 0.45
N THR A 110 -16.77 -4.63 0.51
CA THR A 110 -16.32 -3.87 -0.66
C THR A 110 -14.81 -3.69 -0.55
N TYR A 111 -14.08 -3.92 -1.64
CA TYR A 111 -12.63 -3.77 -1.69
C TYR A 111 -12.22 -2.40 -2.25
N PHE A 112 -11.38 -1.68 -1.51
CA PHE A 112 -10.84 -0.38 -1.90
C PHE A 112 -9.32 -0.46 -1.99
N PRO A 113 -8.74 -0.83 -3.15
CA PRO A 113 -7.31 -0.71 -3.37
C PRO A 113 -6.93 0.77 -3.44
N ILE A 114 -5.93 1.17 -2.65
CA ILE A 114 -5.34 2.50 -2.67
C ILE A 114 -3.91 2.39 -3.21
N ASP A 115 -3.60 3.21 -4.20
CA ASP A 115 -2.24 3.31 -4.74
C ASP A 115 -1.99 4.70 -5.33
N ILE A 116 -0.74 5.18 -5.24
CA ILE A 116 -0.33 6.45 -5.85
C ILE A 116 -0.20 6.31 -7.37
N SER A 117 0.11 5.10 -7.85
CA SER A 117 0.24 4.79 -9.28
C SER A 117 -1.15 4.66 -9.91
N THR A 118 -1.48 5.60 -10.81
CA THR A 118 -2.74 5.54 -11.56
C THR A 118 -2.78 4.33 -12.49
N HIS A 119 -1.63 3.90 -12.99
CA HIS A 119 -1.50 2.70 -13.83
C HIS A 119 -1.94 1.45 -13.05
N VAL A 120 -1.42 1.28 -11.83
CA VAL A 120 -1.79 0.16 -10.94
C VAL A 120 -3.30 0.13 -10.69
N ILE A 121 -3.91 1.25 -10.32
CA ILE A 121 -5.36 1.31 -10.07
C ILE A 121 -6.17 0.95 -11.31
N ASN A 122 -5.82 1.48 -12.48
CA ASN A 122 -6.50 1.17 -13.74
C ASN A 122 -6.40 -0.33 -14.09
N ASP A 123 -5.21 -0.91 -13.94
CA ASP A 123 -4.97 -2.34 -14.20
C ASP A 123 -5.79 -3.23 -13.27
N LEU A 124 -5.91 -2.87 -11.99
CA LEU A 124 -6.71 -3.58 -11.02
C LEU A 124 -8.20 -3.52 -11.36
N GLU A 125 -8.73 -2.33 -11.66
CA GLU A 125 -10.13 -2.14 -12.03
C GLU A 125 -10.49 -2.91 -13.32
N GLU A 126 -9.55 -3.01 -14.27
CA GLU A 126 -9.77 -3.76 -15.49
C GLU A 126 -9.71 -5.29 -15.26
N ASN A 127 -8.71 -5.77 -14.52
CA ASN A 127 -8.35 -7.19 -14.53
C ASN A 127 -8.81 -7.98 -13.30
N LEU A 128 -8.92 -7.35 -12.14
CA LEU A 128 -9.31 -8.05 -10.92
C LEU A 128 -10.78 -8.55 -10.96
N PRO A 129 -11.76 -7.79 -11.49
CA PRO A 129 -13.12 -8.30 -11.67
C PRO A 129 -13.22 -9.47 -12.66
N LYS A 130 -12.32 -9.56 -13.65
CA LYS A 130 -12.24 -10.72 -14.56
C LYS A 130 -11.79 -11.98 -13.80
N LYS A 131 -10.88 -11.83 -12.84
CA LYS A 131 -10.38 -12.93 -11.98
C LYS A 131 -11.37 -13.28 -10.87
N LEU A 132 -12.09 -12.29 -10.33
CA LEU A 132 -13.05 -12.42 -9.23
C LEU A 132 -14.39 -11.76 -9.59
N PRO A 133 -15.27 -12.42 -10.39
CA PRO A 133 -16.49 -11.78 -10.94
C PRO A 133 -17.51 -11.28 -9.91
N GLN A 134 -17.45 -11.77 -8.66
CA GLN A 134 -18.35 -11.36 -7.58
C GLN A 134 -17.79 -10.22 -6.73
N LEU A 135 -16.55 -9.80 -6.98
CA LEU A 135 -15.88 -8.78 -6.19
C LEU A 135 -16.50 -7.41 -6.45
N LYS A 136 -16.98 -6.78 -5.38
CA LYS A 136 -17.31 -5.34 -5.39
C LYS A 136 -16.04 -4.57 -5.05
N MET A 137 -15.62 -3.67 -5.94
CA MET A 137 -14.45 -2.85 -5.71
C MET A 137 -14.57 -1.45 -6.30
N GLU A 138 -13.81 -0.52 -5.74
CA GLU A 138 -13.61 0.83 -6.27
C GLU A 138 -12.15 1.24 -6.04
N GLY A 139 -11.42 1.56 -7.10
CA GLY A 139 -10.04 2.00 -7.03
C GLY A 139 -9.90 3.43 -6.51
N LEU A 140 -8.96 3.64 -5.59
CA LEU A 140 -8.72 4.94 -4.98
C LEU A 140 -7.29 5.41 -5.25
N ASN A 141 -7.11 6.15 -6.34
CA ASN A 141 -5.79 6.67 -6.71
C ASN A 141 -5.39 7.90 -5.86
N GLY A 142 -4.29 7.79 -5.14
CA GLY A 142 -3.69 8.89 -4.38
C GLY A 142 -2.91 8.45 -3.15
N ASP A 143 -2.51 9.44 -2.36
CA ASP A 143 -1.83 9.22 -1.07
C ASP A 143 -2.71 8.44 -0.08
N TYR A 144 -2.07 7.57 0.72
CA TYR A 144 -2.72 6.65 1.65
C TYR A 144 -3.77 7.32 2.54
N PHE A 145 -3.39 8.36 3.29
CA PHE A 145 -4.30 8.94 4.29
C PHE A 145 -5.39 9.78 3.64
N LYS A 146 -5.09 10.43 2.50
CA LYS A 146 -6.09 11.16 1.74
C LYS A 146 -7.17 10.21 1.20
N MET A 147 -6.76 9.07 0.65
CA MET A 147 -7.68 8.08 0.11
C MET A 147 -8.39 7.27 1.19
N LEU A 148 -7.75 7.01 2.33
CA LEU A 148 -8.40 6.40 3.50
C LEU A 148 -9.54 7.29 4.03
N LYS A 149 -9.34 8.62 4.08
CA LYS A 149 -10.42 9.58 4.40
C LYS A 149 -11.55 9.51 3.39
N LYS A 150 -11.23 9.49 2.09
CA LYS A 150 -12.24 9.33 1.03
C LYS A 150 -13.03 8.01 1.18
N ALA A 151 -12.37 6.90 1.50
CA ALA A 151 -13.05 5.62 1.75
C ALA A 151 -14.04 5.69 2.93
N LYS A 152 -13.74 6.48 3.97
CA LYS A 152 -14.65 6.74 5.09
C LYS A 152 -15.85 7.63 4.70
N GLU A 153 -15.68 8.51 3.73
CA GLU A 153 -16.78 9.32 3.18
C GLU A 153 -17.71 8.48 2.29
N ILE A 154 -17.16 7.52 1.56
CA ILE A 154 -17.93 6.59 0.69
C ILE A 154 -18.83 5.67 1.52
N SER A 155 -18.34 5.18 2.67
CA SER A 155 -19.04 4.18 3.47
C SER A 155 -18.76 4.33 4.96
N SER A 156 -19.80 4.17 5.78
CA SER A 156 -19.71 4.16 7.24
C SER A 156 -19.45 2.78 7.85
N ARG A 157 -19.25 1.74 7.03
CA ARG A 157 -18.94 0.38 7.50
C ARG A 157 -17.60 0.33 8.22
N ARG A 158 -17.43 -0.69 9.07
CA ARG A 158 -16.16 -1.03 9.71
C ARG A 158 -15.05 -1.19 8.65
N LYS A 159 -13.85 -0.73 8.95
CA LYS A 159 -12.67 -0.82 8.06
C LYS A 159 -11.80 -1.99 8.46
N VAL A 160 -11.33 -2.72 7.46
CA VAL A 160 -10.25 -3.71 7.59
C VAL A 160 -9.14 -3.23 6.68
N VAL A 161 -8.08 -2.66 7.26
CA VAL A 161 -6.98 -2.07 6.52
C VAL A 161 -5.86 -3.09 6.39
N LEU A 162 -5.40 -3.32 5.17
CA LEU A 162 -4.21 -4.09 4.83
C LEU A 162 -3.05 -3.13 4.56
N PHE A 163 -1.90 -3.37 5.18
CA PHE A 163 -0.64 -2.71 4.87
C PHE A 163 0.49 -3.75 4.77
N MET A 164 0.70 -4.26 3.57
CA MET A 164 1.53 -5.42 3.29
C MET A 164 2.86 -5.02 2.62
N GLY A 165 3.70 -6.02 2.33
CA GLY A 165 4.97 -5.87 1.62
C GLY A 165 6.09 -5.32 2.49
N ALA A 166 5.93 -5.37 3.82
CA ALA A 166 6.80 -4.69 4.77
C ALA A 166 7.07 -3.21 4.41
N ASN A 167 6.10 -2.54 3.77
CA ASN A 167 6.25 -1.16 3.30
C ASN A 167 6.57 -0.16 4.42
N ILE A 168 6.15 -0.45 5.65
CA ILE A 168 6.55 0.32 6.84
C ILE A 168 8.07 0.39 7.02
N GLY A 169 8.81 -0.60 6.53
CA GLY A 169 10.28 -0.65 6.56
C GLY A 169 10.97 0.40 5.67
N ASN A 170 10.23 1.07 4.78
CA ASN A 170 10.75 2.20 3.99
C ASN A 170 10.87 3.49 4.82
N MET A 171 10.34 3.49 6.05
CA MET A 171 10.33 4.63 6.95
C MET A 171 11.43 4.49 8.00
N ASN A 172 12.02 5.61 8.43
CA ASN A 172 12.80 5.61 9.66
C ASN A 172 11.85 5.41 10.87
N LEU A 173 12.42 5.16 12.05
CA LEU A 173 11.62 4.84 13.23
C LEU A 173 10.60 5.93 13.59
N SER A 174 10.99 7.21 13.56
CA SER A 174 10.06 8.31 13.88
C SER A 174 8.94 8.46 12.86
N ASP A 175 9.25 8.25 11.58
CA ASP A 175 8.25 8.32 10.50
C ASP A 175 7.28 7.13 10.58
N ALA A 176 7.78 5.94 10.92
CA ALA A 176 6.95 4.76 11.14
C ALA A 176 6.03 4.92 12.36
N GLU A 177 6.54 5.46 13.47
CA GLU A 177 5.75 5.79 14.65
C GLU A 177 4.65 6.81 14.32
N GLN A 178 5.00 7.88 13.59
CA GLN A 178 4.03 8.89 13.16
C GLN A 178 2.99 8.28 12.21
N PHE A 179 3.41 7.45 11.25
CA PHE A 179 2.50 6.73 10.36
C PHE A 179 1.50 5.87 11.12
N CYS A 180 1.95 5.12 12.14
CA CYS A 180 1.06 4.32 12.98
C CYS A 180 0.08 5.20 13.78
N CYS A 181 0.53 6.35 14.31
CA CYS A 181 -0.34 7.32 15.00
C CYS A 181 -1.40 7.89 14.05
N ASP A 182 -1.00 8.31 12.85
CA ASP A 182 -1.90 8.87 11.85
C ASP A 182 -2.91 7.82 11.38
N LEU A 183 -2.45 6.59 11.10
CA LEU A 183 -3.33 5.48 10.76
C LEU A 183 -4.32 5.18 11.87
N ARG A 184 -3.86 5.12 13.13
CA ARG A 184 -4.75 4.91 14.28
C ARG A 184 -5.80 6.01 14.39
N SER A 185 -5.44 7.26 14.10
CA SER A 185 -6.36 8.41 14.15
C SER A 185 -7.48 8.32 13.11
N GLU A 186 -7.22 7.61 11.99
CA GLU A 186 -8.22 7.39 10.95
C GLU A 186 -9.15 6.21 11.24
N LEU A 187 -8.81 5.32 12.16
CA LEU A 187 -9.56 4.12 12.49
C LEU A 187 -10.54 4.30 13.66
N SER A 188 -11.74 3.77 13.51
CA SER A 188 -12.78 3.73 14.54
C SER A 188 -12.60 2.52 15.47
N PRO A 189 -13.28 2.48 16.63
CA PRO A 189 -13.41 1.25 17.40
C PRO A 189 -13.94 0.11 16.52
N ASN A 190 -13.38 -1.09 16.72
CA ASN A 190 -13.63 -2.32 15.95
C ASN A 190 -13.01 -2.37 14.54
N ASP A 191 -12.48 -1.29 14.00
CA ASP A 191 -11.69 -1.38 12.77
C ASP A 191 -10.45 -2.25 13.00
N LEU A 192 -10.02 -2.96 11.96
CA LEU A 192 -8.89 -3.89 12.01
C LEU A 192 -7.74 -3.38 11.15
N LEU A 193 -6.52 -3.62 11.60
CA LEU A 193 -5.29 -3.44 10.83
C LEU A 193 -4.59 -4.80 10.70
N ILE A 194 -4.31 -5.20 9.47
CA ILE A 194 -3.47 -6.34 9.12
C ILE A 194 -2.23 -5.76 8.45
N ILE A 195 -1.07 -5.95 9.09
CA ILE A 195 0.18 -5.31 8.68
C ILE A 195 1.31 -6.35 8.60
N GLY A 196 2.09 -6.29 7.52
CA GLY A 196 3.26 -7.13 7.30
C GLY A 196 4.53 -6.47 7.83
N PHE A 197 5.33 -7.22 8.60
CA PHE A 197 6.65 -6.80 9.06
C PHE A 197 7.70 -7.81 8.63
N ASP A 198 8.73 -7.36 7.92
CA ASP A 198 9.89 -8.21 7.68
C ASP A 198 10.77 -8.29 8.93
N LEU A 199 11.14 -9.51 9.32
CA LEU A 199 11.85 -9.78 10.57
C LEU A 199 13.36 -9.83 10.38
N LYS A 200 14.10 -9.50 11.44
CA LYS A 200 15.57 -9.64 11.46
C LYS A 200 15.95 -11.10 11.19
N LYS A 201 16.87 -11.29 10.25
CA LYS A 201 17.42 -12.60 9.87
C LYS A 201 18.89 -12.45 9.47
N ASN A 202 19.47 -13.46 8.82
CA ASN A 202 20.87 -13.45 8.41
C ASN A 202 21.22 -12.19 7.59
N PRO A 203 22.17 -11.35 8.03
CA PRO A 203 22.52 -10.12 7.32
C PRO A 203 22.97 -10.34 5.87
N LYS A 204 23.55 -11.51 5.55
CA LYS A 204 23.94 -11.83 4.16
C LYS A 204 22.73 -12.07 3.27
N GLN A 205 21.68 -12.68 3.80
CA GLN A 205 20.43 -12.89 3.07
C GLN A 205 19.73 -11.55 2.84
N ILE A 206 19.70 -10.68 3.85
CA ILE A 206 19.19 -9.31 3.69
C ILE A 206 19.99 -8.59 2.60
N LEU A 207 21.33 -8.59 2.68
CA LEU A 207 22.15 -7.87 1.70
C LEU A 207 21.93 -8.37 0.27
N ALA A 208 21.82 -9.68 0.07
CA ALA A 208 21.57 -10.26 -1.26
C ALA A 208 20.23 -9.81 -1.86
N ALA A 209 19.20 -9.62 -1.03
CA ALA A 209 17.90 -9.14 -1.48
C ALA A 209 17.93 -7.67 -1.97
N TYR A 210 18.97 -6.88 -1.66
CA TYR A 210 19.00 -5.45 -1.97
C TYR A 210 20.27 -4.99 -2.71
N ASN A 211 21.09 -5.90 -3.25
CA ASN A 211 22.36 -5.57 -3.91
C ASN A 211 22.69 -6.42 -5.14
#